data_AF-A0A519LUT0-F1
#
_entry.id   AF-A0A519LUT0-F1
#
_cell.length_a   1.000
_cell.length_b   1.000
_cell.length_c   1.000
_cell.angle_alpha   90.00
_cell.angle_beta   90.00
_cell.angle_gamma   90.00
#
_symmetry.space_group_name_H-M   'P 1'
#
loop_
_entity.id
_entity.type
_entity.pdbx_description
1 polymer ?
#
loop_
_entity_poly.entity_id
_entity_poly.type
_entity_poly.pdbx_seq_one_letter_code
_entity_poly.pdbx_strand_id
1 'polypeptide(L)'
;ASPAYLATHGTPQVPADLAQHRCLSYANFGKSVWTLTRDEETERVGVSGHFSANEATTLMRAALAGGGIAMQPTYLANPLLRSGELQAVLPAWDLPVMTIYALYTSRRHLSPAVRALLDFLVQRFEGVPW
;
A
#
# COMPACT_ATOMS: atom_id res chain seq x y z
N ALA A 1 3.14 -9.72 -3.03
CA ALA A 1 2.43 -10.72 -3.85
C ALA A 1 2.45 -12.06 -3.12
N SER A 2 1.57 -13.02 -3.44
CA SER A 2 1.67 -14.35 -2.83
C SER A 2 2.88 -15.13 -3.39
N PRO A 3 3.52 -16.02 -2.60
CA PRO A 3 4.60 -16.87 -3.09
C PRO A 3 4.20 -17.69 -4.31
N ALA A 4 2.97 -18.21 -4.35
CA ALA A 4 2.45 -18.98 -5.48
C ALA A 4 2.38 -18.16 -6.79
N TYR A 5 2.02 -16.87 -6.71
CA TYR A 5 2.04 -16.00 -7.88
C TYR A 5 3.48 -15.80 -8.41
N LEU A 6 4.41 -15.50 -7.51
CA LEU A 6 5.82 -15.24 -7.85
C LEU A 6 6.53 -16.49 -8.37
N ALA A 7 6.19 -17.69 -7.88
CA ALA A 7 6.73 -18.95 -8.39
C ALA A 7 6.37 -19.18 -9.86
N THR A 8 5.16 -18.79 -10.28
CA THR A 8 4.68 -18.97 -11.65
C THR A 8 5.10 -17.85 -12.60
N HIS A 9 5.19 -16.60 -12.11
CA HIS A 9 5.41 -15.43 -12.97
C HIS A 9 6.80 -14.80 -12.81
N GLY A 10 7.64 -15.33 -11.93
CA GLY A 10 8.91 -14.71 -11.53
C GLY A 10 8.71 -13.58 -10.51
N THR A 11 9.81 -13.11 -9.94
CA THR A 11 9.84 -11.95 -9.01
C THR A 11 10.45 -10.75 -9.73
N PRO A 12 9.80 -9.58 -9.77
CA PRO A 12 10.35 -8.39 -10.40
C PRO A 12 11.63 -7.94 -9.66
N GLN A 13 12.67 -7.61 -10.42
CA GLN A 13 13.98 -7.19 -9.91
C GLN A 13 14.16 -5.68 -10.00
N VAL A 14 13.54 -5.04 -11.00
CA VAL A 14 13.52 -3.58 -11.17
C VAL A 14 12.09 -3.07 -11.33
N PRO A 15 11.80 -1.80 -11.03
CA PRO A 15 10.45 -1.24 -11.16
C PRO A 15 9.82 -1.48 -12.54
N ALA A 16 10.59 -1.35 -13.62
CA ALA A 16 10.12 -1.56 -14.98
C ALA A 16 9.51 -2.95 -15.23
N ASP A 17 9.94 -3.98 -14.49
CA ASP A 17 9.41 -5.34 -14.61
C ASP A 17 7.92 -5.42 -14.24
N LEU A 18 7.42 -4.51 -13.39
CA LEU A 18 6.02 -4.46 -12.98
C LEU A 18 5.07 -4.29 -14.19
N ALA A 19 5.53 -3.72 -15.29
CA ALA A 19 4.75 -3.60 -16.52
C ALA A 19 4.38 -4.98 -17.12
N GLN A 20 5.20 -6.01 -16.86
CA GLN A 20 5.00 -7.39 -17.33
C GLN A 20 4.21 -8.25 -16.33
N HIS A 21 3.94 -7.74 -15.13
CA HIS A 21 3.17 -8.43 -14.10
C HIS A 21 1.71 -7.99 -14.07
N ARG A 22 0.87 -8.83 -13.46
CA ARG A 22 -0.51 -8.50 -13.14
C ARG A 22 -0.48 -7.56 -11.94
N CYS A 23 -0.81 -6.29 -12.17
CA CYS A 23 -0.89 -5.30 -11.10
C CYS A 23 -2.35 -5.10 -10.68
N LEU A 24 -2.58 -5.19 -9.37
CA LEU A 24 -3.88 -4.99 -8.74
C LEU A 24 -3.96 -3.54 -8.28
N SER A 25 -4.70 -2.71 -9.02
CA SER A 25 -4.67 -1.25 -8.84
C SER A 25 -5.87 -0.73 -8.07
N TYR A 26 -5.67 0.38 -7.35
CA TYR A 26 -6.76 1.04 -6.67
C TYR A 26 -7.63 1.81 -7.67
N ALA A 27 -8.95 1.60 -7.64
CA ALA A 27 -9.88 2.17 -8.61
C ALA A 27 -10.04 3.70 -8.49
N ASN A 28 -9.48 4.34 -7.47
CA ASN A 28 -9.55 5.79 -7.27
C ASN A 28 -8.17 6.46 -7.22
N PHE A 29 -7.07 5.69 -7.29
CA PHE A 29 -5.72 6.21 -7.16
C PHE A 29 -4.70 5.30 -7.88
N GLY A 30 -3.75 5.87 -8.62
CA GLY A 30 -2.66 5.09 -9.22
C GLY A 30 -3.13 4.03 -10.24
N LYS A 31 -4.27 4.26 -10.93
CA LYS A 31 -4.91 3.28 -11.83
C LYS A 31 -3.98 2.65 -12.87
N SER A 32 -2.96 3.40 -13.30
CA SER A 32 -2.12 3.01 -14.43
C SER A 32 -0.64 3.33 -14.25
N VAL A 33 -0.26 4.11 -13.24
CA VAL A 33 1.14 4.47 -13.01
C VAL A 33 1.46 4.36 -11.53
N TRP A 34 2.43 3.51 -11.20
CA TRP A 34 3.00 3.43 -9.87
C TRP A 34 4.28 4.25 -9.81
N THR A 35 4.42 5.05 -8.75
CA THR A 35 5.63 5.82 -8.48
C THR A 35 6.37 5.12 -7.36
N LEU A 36 7.64 4.78 -7.60
CA LEU A 36 8.52 4.16 -6.64
C LEU A 36 9.75 5.05 -6.48
N THR A 37 10.24 5.19 -5.26
CA THR A 37 11.42 6.04 -4.97
C THR A 37 12.49 5.25 -4.26
N ARG A 38 13.76 5.56 -4.52
CA ARG A 38 14.90 5.00 -3.80
C ARG A 38 15.96 6.09 -3.71
N ASP A 39 16.23 6.59 -2.51
CA ASP A 39 17.09 7.76 -2.30
C ASP A 39 16.64 8.96 -3.16
N GLU A 40 17.47 9.43 -4.10
CA GLU A 40 17.15 10.51 -5.05
C GLU A 40 16.51 10.00 -6.35
N GLU A 41 16.40 8.69 -6.53
CA GLU A 41 15.86 8.05 -7.73
C GLU A 41 14.33 7.94 -7.64
N THR A 42 13.64 8.29 -8.72
CA THR A 42 12.18 8.15 -8.84
C THR A 42 11.83 7.45 -10.13
N GLU A 43 11.14 6.31 -10.02
CA GLU A 43 10.66 5.51 -11.14
C GLU A 43 9.15 5.58 -11.26
N ARG A 44 8.66 5.80 -12.48
CA ARG A 44 7.22 5.88 -12.78
C ARG A 44 6.87 4.79 -13.77
N VAL A 45 6.26 3.73 -13.28
CA VAL A 45 6.02 2.52 -14.06
C VAL A 45 4.56 2.46 -14.47
N GLY A 46 4.32 2.37 -15.78
CA GLY A 46 3.01 2.04 -16.33
C GLY A 46 2.63 0.62 -15.96
N VAL A 47 1.60 0.45 -15.13
CA VAL A 47 1.14 -0.87 -14.70
C VAL A 47 -0.16 -1.25 -15.40
N SER A 48 -0.26 -2.52 -15.75
CA SER A 48 -1.43 -3.07 -16.41
C SER A 48 -2.57 -3.28 -15.40
N GLY A 49 -3.67 -2.53 -15.55
CA GLY A 49 -4.83 -2.57 -14.66
C GLY A 49 -5.71 -3.81 -14.83
N HIS A 50 -5.14 -5.01 -14.69
CA HIS A 50 -5.81 -6.29 -14.89
C HIS A 50 -6.98 -6.53 -13.94
N PHE A 51 -6.91 -5.94 -12.75
CA PHE A 51 -7.97 -5.96 -11.75
C PHE A 51 -7.87 -4.68 -10.92
N SER A 52 -9.00 -4.02 -10.70
CA SER A 52 -9.03 -2.83 -9.86
C SER A 52 -10.19 -2.88 -8.88
N ALA A 53 -9.96 -2.34 -7.67
CA ALA A 53 -10.97 -2.24 -6.63
C ALA A 53 -10.80 -0.93 -5.87
N ASN A 54 -11.88 -0.40 -5.32
CA ASN A 54 -11.91 0.83 -4.54
C ASN A 54 -11.68 0.59 -3.04
N GLU A 55 -11.21 -0.60 -2.66
CA GLU A 55 -11.11 -1.06 -1.28
C GLU A 55 -9.86 -1.95 -1.11
N ALA A 56 -9.05 -1.65 -0.09
CA ALA A 56 -7.72 -2.24 0.06
C ALA A 56 -7.77 -3.73 0.43
N THR A 57 -8.70 -4.16 1.30
CA THR A 57 -8.76 -5.56 1.72
C THR A 57 -9.16 -6.50 0.58
N THR A 58 -9.96 -6.04 -0.39
CA THR A 58 -10.31 -6.75 -1.62
C THR A 58 -9.05 -7.00 -2.47
N LEU A 59 -8.24 -5.97 -2.69
CA LEU A 59 -6.96 -6.11 -3.41
C LEU A 59 -5.99 -7.03 -2.64
N MET A 60 -5.97 -6.94 -1.31
CA MET A 60 -5.15 -7.81 -0.46
C MET A 60 -5.56 -9.29 -0.59
N ARG A 61 -6.86 -9.58 -0.52
CA ARG A 61 -7.40 -10.93 -0.71
C ARG A 61 -7.11 -11.46 -2.11
N ALA A 62 -7.23 -10.62 -3.14
CA ALA A 62 -6.85 -10.98 -4.50
C ALA A 62 -5.34 -11.28 -4.62
N ALA A 63 -4.47 -10.51 -3.96
CA ALA A 63 -3.03 -10.78 -3.95
C ALA A 63 -2.69 -12.11 -3.26
N LEU A 64 -3.33 -12.41 -2.12
CA LEU A 64 -3.19 -13.69 -1.41
C LEU A 64 -3.64 -14.87 -2.28
N ALA A 65 -4.74 -14.71 -3.02
CA ALA A 65 -5.25 -15.70 -3.96
C ALA A 65 -4.41 -15.85 -5.26
N GLY A 66 -3.28 -15.15 -5.36
CA GLY A 66 -2.40 -15.22 -6.53
C GLY A 66 -2.89 -14.42 -7.74
N GLY A 67 -3.75 -13.43 -7.51
CA GLY A 67 -4.26 -12.54 -8.57
C GLY A 67 -3.20 -11.61 -9.15
N GLY A 68 -2.13 -11.30 -8.40
CA GLY A 68 -1.06 -10.43 -8.86
C GLY A 68 -0.28 -9.72 -7.75
N ILE A 69 0.39 -8.64 -8.14
CA ILE A 69 1.12 -7.71 -7.27
C ILE A 69 0.19 -6.56 -6.88
N ALA A 70 0.14 -6.22 -5.60
CA ALA A 70 -0.66 -5.11 -5.09
C ALA A 70 0.22 -4.15 -4.28
N MET A 71 0.05 -2.86 -4.51
CA MET A 71 0.52 -1.81 -3.61
C MET A 71 -0.47 -1.72 -2.44
N GLN A 72 -0.02 -1.91 -1.20
CA GLN A 72 -0.91 -2.04 -0.04
C GLN A 72 -0.41 -1.23 1.16
N PRO A 73 -1.32 -0.68 1.98
CA PRO A 73 -0.94 -0.10 3.27
C PRO A 73 -0.26 -1.15 4.13
N THR A 74 0.80 -0.74 4.81
CA THR A 74 1.65 -1.67 5.55
C THR A 74 0.92 -2.29 6.75
N TYR A 75 -0.06 -1.59 7.36
CA TYR A 75 -0.87 -2.15 8.45
C TYR A 75 -1.69 -3.39 8.02
N LEU A 76 -2.03 -3.52 6.73
CA LEU A 76 -2.65 -4.73 6.18
C LEU A 76 -1.62 -5.76 5.76
N ALA A 77 -0.51 -5.31 5.14
CA ALA A 77 0.47 -6.18 4.53
C ALA A 77 1.39 -6.86 5.55
N ASN A 78 1.85 -6.14 6.57
CA ASN A 78 2.90 -6.58 7.47
C ASN A 78 2.59 -7.87 8.24
N PRO A 79 1.37 -8.12 8.75
CA PRO A 79 1.04 -9.41 9.35
C PRO A 79 1.23 -10.58 8.36
N LEU A 80 0.83 -10.38 7.11
CA LEU A 80 0.90 -11.39 6.03
C LEU A 80 2.31 -11.56 5.48
N LEU A 81 3.11 -10.48 5.47
CA LEU A 81 4.54 -10.54 5.18
C LEU A 81 5.28 -11.32 6.26
N ARG A 82 4.96 -11.11 7.54
CA ARG A 82 5.56 -11.83 8.66
C ARG A 82 5.18 -13.31 8.69
N SER A 83 3.95 -13.66 8.32
CA SER A 83 3.52 -15.07 8.23
C SER A 83 4.06 -15.79 6.99
N GLY A 84 4.60 -15.06 6.01
CA GLY A 84 5.07 -15.60 4.74
C GLY A 84 3.95 -15.87 3.73
N GLU A 85 2.71 -15.52 4.04
CA GLU A 85 1.58 -15.61 3.09
C GLU A 85 1.72 -14.61 1.94
N LEU A 86 2.45 -13.52 2.18
CA LEU A 86 2.91 -12.58 1.16
C LEU A 86 4.42 -12.44 1.19
N GLN A 87 4.96 -12.12 0.02
CA GLN A 87 6.35 -11.71 -0.16
C GLN A 87 6.38 -10.27 -0.68
N ALA A 88 7.25 -9.44 -0.07
CA ALA A 88 7.54 -8.10 -0.55
C ALA A 88 8.32 -8.19 -1.86
N VAL A 89 7.95 -7.32 -2.82
CA VAL A 89 8.64 -7.20 -4.11
C VAL A 89 9.29 -5.83 -4.16
N LEU A 90 10.46 -5.73 -4.80
CA LEU A 90 11.24 -4.49 -4.88
C LEU A 90 11.48 -3.83 -3.50
N PRO A 91 11.95 -4.57 -2.47
CA PRO A 91 12.03 -4.06 -1.10
C PRO A 91 13.01 -2.88 -0.90
N ALA A 92 13.85 -2.59 -1.89
CA ALA A 92 14.73 -1.42 -1.89
C ALA A 92 14.05 -0.14 -2.40
N TRP A 93 12.77 -0.20 -2.76
CA TRP A 93 11.99 0.90 -3.29
C TRP A 93 10.85 1.26 -2.34
N ASP A 94 10.74 2.54 -2.04
CA ASP A 94 9.67 3.12 -1.25
C ASP A 94 8.45 3.44 -2.11
N LEU A 95 7.31 3.38 -1.45
CA LEU A 95 6.01 3.78 -1.99
C LEU A 95 5.63 5.17 -1.46
N PRO A 96 4.73 5.90 -2.16
CA PRO A 96 4.24 7.18 -1.68
C PRO A 96 3.63 7.04 -0.27
N VAL A 97 4.09 7.88 0.66
CA VAL A 97 3.57 7.88 2.03
C VAL A 97 2.12 8.38 2.04
N MET A 98 1.24 7.58 2.65
CA MET A 98 -0.14 7.96 2.88
C MET A 98 -0.29 8.59 4.28
N THR A 99 -0.73 9.83 4.33
CA THR A 99 -0.97 10.56 5.59
C THR A 99 -2.39 10.32 6.09
N ILE A 100 -2.53 9.99 7.37
CA ILE A 100 -3.83 9.91 8.05
C ILE A 100 -4.19 11.31 8.56
N TYR A 101 -5.37 11.80 8.19
CA TYR A 101 -5.89 13.10 8.63
C TYR A 101 -7.12 12.94 9.51
N ALA A 102 -7.18 13.71 10.60
CA ALA A 102 -8.40 13.90 11.37
C ALA A 102 -9.12 15.16 10.87
N LEU A 103 -10.31 14.99 10.30
CA LEU A 103 -11.14 16.08 9.79
C LEU A 103 -12.25 16.42 10.78
N TYR A 104 -12.39 17.70 11.12
CA TYR A 104 -13.42 18.22 12.00
C TYR A 104 -13.81 19.65 11.57
N THR A 105 -15.04 20.05 11.85
CA THR A 105 -15.68 21.24 11.26
C THR A 105 -15.07 22.57 11.70
N SER A 106 -14.62 22.69 12.95
CA SER A 106 -13.96 23.90 13.45
C SER A 106 -13.09 23.63 14.67
N ARG A 107 -11.98 24.37 14.79
CA ARG A 107 -11.16 24.43 16.02
C ARG A 107 -11.82 25.26 17.13
N ARG A 108 -12.79 26.12 16.79
CA ARG A 108 -13.48 27.01 17.72
C ARG A 108 -14.53 26.20 18.47
N HIS A 109 -14.40 26.09 19.80
CA HIS A 109 -15.25 25.28 20.68
C HIS A 109 -15.09 23.75 20.52
N LEU A 110 -13.89 23.27 20.21
CA LEU A 110 -13.61 21.83 20.26
C LEU A 110 -13.88 21.30 21.68
N SER A 111 -14.75 20.31 21.82
CA SER A 111 -15.07 19.78 23.15
C SER A 111 -13.83 19.12 23.77
N PRO A 112 -13.68 19.14 25.12
CA PRO A 112 -12.55 18.47 25.78
C PRO A 112 -12.44 16.98 25.43
N ALA A 113 -13.58 16.30 25.23
CA ALA A 113 -13.61 14.90 24.81
C ALA A 113 -13.03 14.68 23.40
N VAL A 114 -13.38 15.53 22.43
CA VAL A 114 -12.81 15.45 21.08
C VAL A 114 -11.32 15.78 21.11
N ARG A 115 -10.90 16.77 21.90
CA ARG A 115 -9.47 17.09 22.07
C ARG A 115 -8.69 15.89 22.61
N ALA A 116 -9.18 15.28 23.69
CA ALA A 116 -8.56 14.11 24.30
C ALA A 116 -8.48 12.92 23.33
N LEU A 117 -9.51 12.70 22.51
CA LEU A 117 -9.48 11.69 21.46
C LEU A 117 -8.43 12.00 20.39
N LEU A 118 -8.35 13.24 19.91
CA LEU A 118 -7.35 13.64 18.92
C LEU A 118 -5.92 13.46 19.45
N ASP A 119 -5.66 13.88 20.69
CA ASP A 119 -4.36 13.71 21.34
C ASP A 119 -4.00 12.23 21.46
N PHE A 120 -4.96 11.39 21.87
CA PHE A 120 -4.79 9.94 21.89
C PHE A 120 -4.48 9.37 20.52
N LEU A 121 -5.21 9.76 19.46
CA LEU A 121 -5.01 9.24 18.12
C LEU A 121 -3.66 9.68 17.55
N VAL A 122 -3.26 10.94 17.73
CA VAL A 122 -1.94 11.42 17.31
C VAL A 122 -0.84 10.59 17.96
N GLN A 123 -0.89 10.42 19.29
CA GLN A 123 0.09 9.61 20.00
C GLN A 123 0.04 8.14 19.58
N ARG A 124 -1.15 7.58 19.39
CA ARG A 124 -1.34 6.18 18.99
C ARG A 124 -0.81 5.91 17.59
N PHE A 125 -0.88 6.91 16.72
CA PHE A 125 -0.41 6.83 15.35
C PHE A 125 1.05 7.31 15.17
N GLU A 126 1.68 7.85 16.23
CA GLU A 126 3.05 8.33 16.20
C GLU A 126 4.06 7.17 16.22
N GLY A 127 5.04 7.22 15.31
CA GLY A 127 6.21 6.33 15.37
C GLY A 127 5.95 4.84 15.12
N VAL A 128 4.77 4.43 14.66
CA VAL A 128 4.52 3.04 14.31
C VAL A 128 4.84 2.84 12.82
N PRO A 129 5.89 2.07 12.49
CA PRO A 129 6.03 1.53 11.15
C PRO A 129 4.97 0.43 11.03
N TRP A 130 3.76 0.78 10.56
CA TRP A 130 2.70 -0.22 10.32
C TRP A 130 3.21 -1.29 9.40
#